data_AF-A0A556V9I8-F1
#
_entry.id   AF-A0A556V9I8-F1
#
_cell.length_a   1.000
_cell.length_b   1.000
_cell.length_c   1.000
_cell.angle_alpha   90.00
_cell.angle_beta   90.00
_cell.angle_gamma   90.00
#
_symmetry.space_group_name_H-M   'P 1'
#
loop_
_entity.id
_entity.type
_entity.pdbx_description
1 polymer ?
#
loop_
_entity_poly.entity_id
_entity_poly.type
_entity_poly.pdbx_seq_one_letter_code
_entity_poly.pdbx_strand_id
1 'polypeptide(L)'
;MYQMMDQGFVGLIFSCFIEDKNTKTGRVLYTCFQSVQAQKGSEYERIEIPIHVVPHEAIGKVCLESAVELPRILCQEEQDTYRRIHSGPLLQWLEDRLEQNKKSIADLQKEKERLTQELHSL
;
A
#
# COMPACT_ATOMS: atom_id res chain seq x y z
N MET A 1 -20.42 5.53 -12.53
CA MET A 1 -20.67 4.72 -11.31
C MET A 1 -20.66 5.55 -10.03
N TYR A 2 -19.62 6.32 -9.68
CA TYR A 2 -19.65 7.14 -8.45
C TYR A 2 -20.84 8.10 -8.38
N GLN A 3 -21.21 8.73 -9.50
CA GLN A 3 -22.41 9.57 -9.58
C GLN A 3 -23.74 8.83 -9.37
N MET A 4 -23.77 7.50 -9.50
CA MET A 4 -24.97 6.71 -9.17
C MET A 4 -25.12 6.54 -7.65
N MET A 5 -24.02 6.65 -6.88
CA MET A 5 -24.04 6.62 -5.42
C MET A 5 -24.35 8.02 -4.86
N ASP A 6 -23.77 9.06 -5.47
CA ASP A 6 -24.02 10.46 -5.13
C ASP A 6 -23.94 11.34 -6.38
N GLN A 7 -25.06 11.96 -6.77
CA GLN A 7 -25.14 12.80 -7.96
C GLN A 7 -24.23 14.05 -7.87
N GLY A 8 -23.87 14.48 -6.66
CA GLY A 8 -22.95 15.60 -6.43
C GLY A 8 -21.47 15.25 -6.63
N PHE A 9 -21.14 13.98 -6.87
CA PHE A 9 -19.76 13.56 -7.05
C PHE A 9 -19.12 14.18 -8.31
N VAL A 10 -17.92 14.75 -8.15
CA VAL A 10 -17.10 15.32 -9.23
C VAL A 10 -15.74 14.61 -9.31
N GLY A 11 -15.19 14.48 -10.51
CA GLY A 11 -13.85 13.93 -10.74
C GLY A 11 -12.81 15.03 -10.93
N LEU A 12 -11.63 14.85 -10.33
CA LEU A 12 -10.45 15.67 -10.56
C LEU A 12 -9.35 14.84 -11.22
N ILE A 13 -8.65 15.40 -12.21
CA ILE A 13 -7.49 14.77 -12.84
C ILE A 13 -6.33 15.75 -12.78
N PHE A 14 -5.17 15.26 -12.34
CA PHE A 14 -3.90 15.97 -12.39
C PHE A 14 -3.00 15.30 -13.42
N SER A 15 -2.50 16.08 -14.38
CA SER A 15 -1.51 15.64 -15.36
C SER A 15 -0.16 16.23 -14.98
N CYS A 16 0.73 15.34 -14.57
CA CYS A 16 2.08 15.66 -14.09
C CYS A 16 3.12 15.28 -15.15
N PHE A 17 4.33 15.84 -15.01
CA PHE A 17 5.49 15.51 -15.86
C PHE A 17 5.30 15.80 -17.36
N ILE A 18 4.52 16.83 -17.71
CA ILE A 18 4.40 17.26 -19.11
C ILE A 18 5.64 18.10 -19.43
N GLU A 19 6.52 17.57 -20.27
CA GLU A 19 7.70 18.30 -20.75
C GLU A 19 7.63 18.49 -22.27
N ASP A 20 7.75 19.74 -22.70
CA ASP A 20 7.98 20.03 -24.11
C ASP A 20 9.48 20.09 -24.39
N LYS A 21 9.98 19.09 -25.12
CA LYS A 21 11.40 18.94 -25.45
C LYS A 21 11.97 20.11 -26.27
N ASN A 22 11.14 20.78 -27.06
CA ASN A 22 11.59 21.88 -27.92
C ASN A 22 11.76 23.17 -27.10
N THR A 23 10.85 23.43 -26.17
CA THR A 23 10.86 24.64 -25.32
C THR A 23 11.52 24.42 -23.97
N LYS A 24 11.85 23.18 -23.60
CA LYS A 24 12.35 22.75 -22.28
C LYS A 24 11.45 23.23 -21.14
N THR A 25 10.15 23.32 -21.39
CA THR A 25 9.17 23.83 -20.43
C THR A 25 8.42 22.66 -19.80
N GLY A 26 8.45 22.61 -18.47
CA GLY A 26 7.62 21.71 -17.67
C GLY A 26 6.23 22.31 -17.42
N ARG A 27 5.20 21.48 -17.50
CA ARG A 27 3.80 21.86 -17.23
C ARG A 27 3.16 20.86 -16.28
N VAL A 28 2.29 21.38 -15.42
CA VAL A 28 1.34 20.61 -14.61
C VAL A 28 -0.04 21.15 -14.94
N LEU A 29 -0.96 20.27 -15.31
CA LEU A 29 -2.32 20.62 -15.68
C LEU A 29 -3.30 19.93 -14.74
N TYR A 30 -4.44 20.54 -14.50
CA TYR A 30 -5.53 19.92 -13.75
C TYR A 30 -6.87 20.25 -14.39
N THR A 31 -7.85 19.37 -14.18
CA THR A 31 -9.20 19.54 -14.71
C THR A 31 -10.24 18.93 -13.77
N CYS A 32 -11.45 19.49 -13.77
CA CYS A 32 -12.60 19.00 -13.03
C CYS A 32 -13.72 18.63 -14.01
N PHE A 33 -14.40 17.51 -13.76
CA PHE A 33 -15.41 17.00 -14.67
C PHE A 33 -16.49 16.20 -13.96
N GLN A 34 -17.61 16.04 -14.66
CA GLN A 34 -18.64 15.06 -14.36
C GLN A 34 -18.97 14.24 -15.60
N SER A 35 -19.66 13.12 -15.41
CA SER A 35 -20.26 12.33 -16.47
C SER A 35 -21.76 12.64 -16.57
N VAL A 36 -22.26 12.80 -17.79
CA VAL A 36 -23.69 12.93 -18.10
C VAL A 36 -24.11 11.83 -19.06
N GLN A 37 -25.36 11.39 -18.99
CA GLN A 37 -25.87 10.40 -19.93
C GLN A 37 -25.98 11.01 -21.33
N ALA A 38 -25.42 10.33 -22.33
CA ALA A 38 -25.49 10.76 -23.72
C ALA A 38 -26.94 10.80 -24.22
N GLN A 39 -27.26 11.73 -25.11
CA GLN A 39 -28.64 11.91 -25.63
C GLN A 39 -29.14 10.72 -26.45
N LYS A 40 -28.24 9.88 -26.97
CA LYS A 40 -28.56 8.72 -27.82
C LYS A 40 -27.74 7.50 -27.40
N GLY A 41 -28.15 6.84 -26.31
CA GLY A 41 -27.59 5.55 -25.91
C GLY A 41 -27.47 5.38 -24.40
N SER A 42 -26.77 4.31 -24.01
CA SER A 42 -26.40 4.01 -22.61
C SER A 42 -24.98 4.49 -22.24
N GLU A 43 -24.35 5.27 -23.10
CA GLU A 43 -22.99 5.79 -22.88
C GLU A 43 -23.02 7.08 -22.06
N TYR A 44 -21.89 7.39 -21.43
CA TYR A 44 -21.70 8.59 -20.64
C TYR A 44 -20.68 9.50 -21.30
N GLU A 45 -21.02 10.78 -21.41
CA GLU A 45 -20.17 11.83 -21.94
C GLU A 45 -19.55 12.64 -20.80
N ARG A 46 -18.34 13.14 -21.04
CA ARG A 46 -17.63 14.02 -20.11
C ARG A 46 -18.12 15.46 -20.29
N ILE A 47 -18.48 16.11 -19.18
CA ILE A 47 -18.69 17.55 -19.11
C ILE A 47 -17.62 18.19 -18.23
N GLU A 48 -17.10 19.33 -18.64
CA GLU A 48 -16.16 20.10 -17.81
C GLU A 48 -16.91 20.91 -16.76
N ILE A 49 -16.39 20.89 -15.54
CA ILE A 49 -16.90 21.68 -14.42
C ILE A 49 -15.86 22.78 -14.10
N PRO A 50 -16.27 24.06 -14.06
CA PRO A 50 -15.37 25.14 -13.67
C PRO A 50 -14.80 24.92 -12.26
N ILE A 51 -13.48 25.08 -12.11
CA ILE A 51 -12.76 24.92 -10.84
C ILE A 51 -12.02 26.21 -10.48
N HIS A 52 -12.05 26.56 -9.20
CA HIS A 52 -11.36 27.74 -8.66
C HIS A 52 -10.53 27.33 -7.44
N VAL A 53 -9.29 27.81 -7.37
CA VAL A 53 -8.44 27.64 -6.19
C VAL A 53 -8.68 28.82 -5.26
N VAL A 54 -9.25 28.56 -4.09
CA VAL A 54 -9.46 29.58 -3.07
C VAL A 54 -8.17 29.71 -2.25
N PRO A 55 -7.55 30.90 -2.18
CA PRO A 55 -6.34 31.09 -1.38
C PRO A 55 -6.64 30.89 0.11
N HIS A 56 -5.74 30.20 0.80
CA HIS A 56 -5.82 29.96 2.24
C HIS A 56 -4.45 30.23 2.87
N GLU A 57 -4.39 31.05 3.93
CA GLU A 57 -3.13 31.62 4.45
C GLU A 57 -2.23 30.60 5.18
N ALA A 58 -2.83 29.56 5.75
CA ALA A 58 -2.12 28.51 6.48
C ALA A 58 -2.60 27.11 6.09
N ILE A 59 -1.77 26.09 6.30
CA ILE A 59 -2.18 24.69 6.10
C ILE A 59 -3.01 24.26 7.31
N GLY A 60 -4.27 23.88 7.07
CA GLY A 60 -5.14 23.35 8.11
C GLY A 60 -4.65 22.02 8.67
N LYS A 61 -4.93 21.75 9.95
CA LYS A 61 -4.51 20.53 10.67
C LYS A 61 -4.84 19.24 9.90
N VAL A 62 -6.07 19.12 9.38
CA VAL A 62 -6.53 17.92 8.64
C VAL A 62 -5.71 17.70 7.35
N CYS A 63 -5.39 18.76 6.61
CA CYS A 63 -4.57 18.67 5.42
C CYS A 63 -3.14 18.25 5.76
N LEU A 64 -2.58 18.78 6.86
CA LEU A 64 -1.24 18.42 7.33
C LEU A 64 -1.18 16.95 7.78
N GLU A 65 -2.15 16.51 8.59
CA GLU A 65 -2.28 15.11 9.02
C GLU A 65 -2.42 14.17 7.81
N SER A 66 -3.22 14.54 6.81
CA SER A 66 -3.36 13.73 5.59
C SER A 66 -2.08 13.69 4.75
N ALA A 67 -1.32 14.79 4.69
CA ALA A 67 -0.08 14.85 3.92
C ALA A 67 1.02 13.94 4.50
N VAL A 68 1.08 13.77 5.83
CA VAL A 68 2.06 12.90 6.49
C VAL A 68 1.69 11.42 6.46
N GLU A 69 0.49 11.06 5.98
CA GLU A 69 0.09 9.66 5.84
C GLU A 69 0.69 8.99 4.59
N LEU A 70 1.07 9.73 3.54
CA LEU A 70 1.62 9.13 2.31
C LEU A 70 2.85 8.23 2.56
N PRO A 71 3.90 8.66 3.32
CA PRO A 71 5.01 7.77 3.66
C PRO A 71 4.58 6.51 4.42
N ARG A 72 3.55 6.61 5.27
CA ARG A 72 3.04 5.47 6.04
C ARG A 72 2.31 4.48 5.14
N ILE A 73 1.50 4.98 4.22
CA ILE A 73 0.79 4.18 3.22
C ILE A 73 1.80 3.42 2.36
N LEU A 74 2.85 4.09 1.85
CA LEU A 74 3.87 3.45 1.03
C LEU A 74 4.63 2.35 1.80
N CYS A 75 5.02 2.62 3.04
CA CYS A 75 5.67 1.61 3.89
C CYS A 75 4.74 0.41 4.18
N GLN A 76 3.45 0.67 4.40
CA GLN A 76 2.47 -0.38 4.63
C GLN A 76 2.25 -1.25 3.37
N GLU A 77 2.18 -0.64 2.19
CA GLU A 77 2.06 -1.34 0.90
C GLU A 77 3.26 -2.27 0.64
N GLU A 78 4.48 -1.79 0.91
CA GLU A 78 5.69 -2.61 0.83
C GLU A 78 5.67 -3.77 1.83
N GLN A 79 5.30 -3.51 3.09
CA GLN A 79 5.20 -4.55 4.12
C GLN A 79 4.14 -5.58 3.78
N ASP A 80 2.99 -5.18 3.23
CA ASP A 80 1.93 -6.11 2.83
C ASP A 80 2.35 -6.96 1.64
N THR A 81 3.06 -6.37 0.68
CA THR A 81 3.68 -7.09 -0.43
C THR A 81 4.72 -8.08 0.09
N TYR A 82 5.58 -7.63 1.00
CA TYR A 82 6.58 -8.47 1.66
C TYR A 82 5.90 -9.64 2.36
N ARG A 83 4.88 -9.41 3.20
CA ARG A 83 4.13 -10.47 3.89
C ARG A 83 3.47 -11.45 2.93
N ARG A 84 2.85 -10.97 1.84
CA ARG A 84 2.22 -11.82 0.82
C ARG A 84 3.23 -12.72 0.08
N ILE A 85 4.45 -12.22 -0.13
CA ILE A 85 5.54 -12.98 -0.77
C ILE A 85 6.23 -13.91 0.25
N HIS A 86 6.38 -13.45 1.50
CA HIS A 86 7.05 -14.18 2.59
C HIS A 86 6.13 -15.15 3.32
N SER A 87 4.82 -15.17 3.03
CA SER A 87 3.90 -16.28 3.33
C SER A 87 4.05 -17.45 2.35
N GLY A 88 5.22 -17.60 1.71
CA GLY A 88 5.55 -18.71 0.84
C GLY A 88 6.07 -19.94 1.61
N PRO A 89 6.16 -21.13 0.95
CA PRO A 89 6.58 -22.39 1.56
C PRO A 89 7.91 -22.33 2.34
N LEU A 90 8.77 -21.37 2.00
CA LEU A 90 10.08 -21.22 2.62
C LEU A 90 10.01 -20.71 4.07
N LEU A 91 9.12 -19.77 4.40
CA LEU A 91 9.01 -19.29 5.78
C LEU A 91 8.33 -20.35 6.66
N GLN A 92 7.28 -21.00 6.15
CA GLN A 92 6.68 -22.16 6.81
C GLN A 92 7.73 -23.27 7.03
N TRP A 93 8.55 -23.56 6.03
CA TRP A 93 9.64 -24.53 6.17
C TRP A 93 10.70 -24.09 7.19
N LEU A 94 11.03 -22.80 7.25
CA LEU A 94 11.96 -22.26 8.24
C LEU A 94 11.39 -22.34 9.66
N GLU A 95 10.10 -22.06 9.85
CA GLU A 95 9.38 -22.23 11.11
C GLU A 95 9.33 -23.71 11.52
N ASP A 96 8.97 -24.61 10.61
CA ASP A 96 8.94 -26.06 10.83
C ASP A 96 10.34 -26.60 11.18
N ARG A 97 11.38 -26.12 10.48
CA ARG A 97 12.79 -26.46 10.75
C ARG A 97 13.24 -25.93 12.09
N LEU A 98 12.86 -24.70 12.45
CA LEU A 98 13.21 -24.11 13.74
C LEU A 98 12.60 -24.92 14.88
N GLU A 99 11.33 -25.33 14.75
CA GLU A 99 10.64 -26.13 15.75
C GLU A 99 11.24 -27.56 15.83
N GLN A 100 11.58 -28.15 14.69
CA GLN A 100 12.27 -29.44 14.65
C GLN A 100 13.65 -29.38 15.32
N ASN A 101 14.42 -28.31 15.10
CA ASN A 101 15.72 -28.12 15.75
C ASN A 101 15.58 -27.95 17.26
N LYS A 102 14.60 -27.20 17.76
CA LYS A 102 14.34 -27.08 19.21
C LYS A 102 14.07 -28.44 19.84
N LYS A 103 13.24 -29.26 19.18
CA LYS A 103 12.95 -30.62 19.65
C LYS A 103 14.20 -31.49 19.68
N SER A 104 14.99 -31.49 18.60
CA SER A 104 16.26 -32.23 18.54
C SER A 104 17.24 -31.78 19.63
N ILE A 105 17.32 -30.49 19.94
CA ILE A 105 18.17 -29.98 21.03
C ILE A 105 17.69 -30.52 22.39
N ALA A 106 16.39 -30.51 22.65
CA ALA A 106 15.84 -31.03 23.90
C ALA A 106 16.10 -32.54 24.07
N ASP A 107 15.92 -33.31 23.00
CA ASP A 107 16.21 -34.76 23.01
C ASP A 107 17.71 -35.02 23.27
N LEU A 108 18.60 -34.26 22.61
CA LEU A 108 20.04 -34.35 22.82
C LEU A 108 20.46 -33.96 24.24
N GLN A 109 19.81 -32.96 24.85
CA GLN A 109 20.06 -32.59 26.25
C GLN A 109 19.69 -33.72 27.21
N LYS A 110 18.54 -34.37 26.98
CA LYS A 110 18.10 -35.52 27.79
C LYS A 110 19.02 -36.73 27.65
N GLU A 111 19.46 -37.03 26.43
CA GLU A 111 20.41 -38.11 26.14
C GLU A 111 21.76 -37.84 26.84
N LYS A 112 22.24 -36.58 26.78
CA LYS A 112 23.45 -36.14 27.48
C LYS A 112 23.34 -36.35 28.99
N GLU A 113 22.23 -35.96 29.61
CA GLU A 113 22.00 -36.17 31.05
C GLU A 113 22.02 -37.65 31.41
N ARG A 114 21.35 -38.50 30.62
CA ARG A 114 21.34 -39.96 30.83
C ARG A 114 22.75 -40.55 30.80
N LEU A 115 23.51 -40.27 29.74
CA LEU A 115 24.88 -40.77 29.59
C LEU A 115 25.80 -40.24 30.69
N THR A 116 25.61 -39.00 31.12
CA THR A 116 26.37 -38.42 32.23
C THR A 116 26.07 -39.18 33.52
N GLN A 117 24.81 -39.48 33.83
CA GLN A 117 24.44 -40.27 35.01
C GLN A 117 24.99 -41.70 34.97
N GLU A 118 24.89 -42.38 33.82
CA GLU A 118 25.46 -43.72 33.62
C GLU A 118 26.98 -43.72 33.88
N LEU A 119 27.71 -42.73 33.36
CA LEU A 119 29.14 -42.59 33.59
C LEU A 119 29.51 -42.33 35.06
N HIS A 120 28.70 -41.55 35.80
CA HIS A 120 28.93 -41.31 37.23
C HIS A 120 28.55 -42.53 38.11
N SER A 121 27.78 -43.48 37.56
CA SER A 121 27.40 -44.72 38.26
C SER A 121 28.35 -45.90 38.01
N LEU A 122 29.33 -45.72 37.11
CA LEU A 122 30.44 -46.65 36.84
C LEU A 122 31.66 -46.32 37.71
#